data_AF-A0A3C0AD52-F1
#
_entry.id   AF-A0A3C0AD52-F1
#
_cell.length_a   1.000
_cell.length_b   1.000
_cell.length_c   1.000
_cell.angle_alpha   90.00
_cell.angle_beta   90.00
_cell.angle_gamma   90.00
#
_symmetry.space_group_name_H-M   'P 1'
#
loop_
_entity.id
_entity.type
_entity.pdbx_description
1 polymer ?
#
loop_
_entity_poly.entity_id
_entity_poly.type
_entity_poly.pdbx_seq_one_letter_code
_entity_poly.pdbx_strand_id
1 'polypeptide(L)'
;MLDQELGFHPKHDRVKSGEVVSSKGWDGEFGPFFEVVSGKLHVNYVDIARSDYVSHALAGDFKVSLTAEIQSEELITRHQALQVCESIITAGANTDVFLCVVRNIDDWAVAGAGAAQLQGRGYELEFAELRGAVKPTSEQNRVRREVQKRHTCQLGSNGIAYKDGSSAFIFRALP
;
A
#
# COMPACT_ATOMS: atom_id res chain seq x y z
N MET A 1 -1.84 6.97 4.57
CA MET A 1 -3.19 6.39 4.64
C MET A 1 -3.07 4.88 4.52
N LEU A 2 -3.93 4.14 5.22
CA LEU A 2 -4.04 2.69 5.13
C LEU A 2 -4.86 2.27 3.89
N ASP A 3 -4.70 1.03 3.44
CA ASP A 3 -5.48 0.47 2.31
C ASP A 3 -6.99 0.60 2.54
N GLN A 4 -7.46 0.37 3.77
CA GLN A 4 -8.88 0.49 4.11
C GLN A 4 -9.42 1.91 3.94
N GLU A 5 -8.55 2.92 4.02
CA GLU A 5 -8.89 4.33 3.86
C GLU A 5 -8.78 4.75 2.40
N LEU A 6 -7.88 4.12 1.63
CA LEU A 6 -7.71 4.33 0.19
C LEU A 6 -8.70 3.51 -0.65
N GLY A 7 -9.27 2.45 -0.09
CA GLY A 7 -10.25 1.58 -0.74
C GLY A 7 -9.63 0.37 -1.44
N PHE A 8 -10.41 -0.70 -1.53
CA PHE A 8 -10.06 -1.97 -2.17
C PHE A 8 -10.80 -2.16 -3.50
N HIS A 9 -10.04 -2.14 -4.59
CA HIS A 9 -10.57 -2.42 -5.93
C HIS A 9 -11.12 -3.87 -6.04
N PRO A 10 -12.20 -4.14 -6.80
CA PRO A 10 -12.75 -5.50 -6.95
C PRO A 10 -11.75 -6.55 -7.45
N LYS A 11 -10.73 -6.12 -8.20
CA LYS A 11 -9.65 -6.99 -8.71
C LYS A 11 -8.44 -7.08 -7.77
N HIS A 12 -8.46 -6.41 -6.63
CA HIS A 12 -7.42 -6.52 -5.61
C HIS A 12 -7.34 -7.97 -5.09
N ASP A 13 -6.14 -8.51 -4.90
CA ASP A 13 -5.98 -9.94 -4.55
C ASP A 13 -6.65 -10.30 -3.21
N ARG A 14 -6.54 -9.42 -2.20
CA ARG A 14 -7.27 -9.55 -0.92
C ARG A 14 -8.80 -9.54 -1.05
N VAL A 15 -9.35 -8.90 -2.08
CA VAL A 15 -10.79 -8.97 -2.37
C VAL A 15 -11.11 -10.31 -3.02
N LYS A 16 -10.30 -10.74 -3.99
CA LYS A 16 -10.48 -12.03 -4.68
C LYS A 16 -10.35 -13.22 -3.73
N SER A 17 -9.48 -13.14 -2.72
CA SER A 17 -9.33 -14.18 -1.70
C SER A 17 -10.45 -14.17 -0.64
N GLY A 18 -11.32 -13.16 -0.65
CA GLY A 18 -12.37 -12.98 0.35
C GLY A 18 -11.87 -12.46 1.70
N GLU A 19 -10.61 -12.02 1.80
CA GLU A 19 -10.06 -11.45 3.04
C GLU A 19 -10.70 -10.10 3.38
N VAL A 20 -10.99 -9.29 2.36
CA VAL A 20 -11.63 -7.97 2.51
C VAL A 20 -12.76 -7.79 1.51
N VAL A 21 -13.73 -6.95 1.85
CA VAL A 21 -14.80 -6.55 0.92
C VAL A 21 -14.31 -5.38 0.08
N SER A 22 -14.67 -5.38 -1.22
CA SER A 22 -14.36 -4.25 -2.08
C SER A 22 -15.06 -2.97 -1.60
N SER A 23 -14.34 -1.87 -1.59
CA SER A 23 -14.84 -0.58 -1.14
C SER A 23 -14.08 0.57 -1.80
N LYS A 24 -14.78 1.65 -2.13
CA LYS A 24 -14.15 2.94 -2.43
C LYS A 24 -13.62 3.57 -1.14
N GLY A 25 -12.48 4.25 -1.25
CA GLY A 25 -11.80 5.00 -0.20
C GLY A 25 -12.45 6.34 0.14
N TRP A 26 -11.74 7.14 0.92
CA TRP A 26 -12.21 8.41 1.47
C TRP A 26 -12.54 9.44 0.39
N ASP A 27 -11.87 9.36 -0.76
CA ASP A 27 -11.97 10.29 -1.89
C ASP A 27 -12.93 9.82 -2.99
N GLY A 28 -13.62 8.69 -2.78
CA GLY A 28 -14.56 8.12 -3.75
C GLY A 28 -13.90 7.22 -4.81
N GLU A 29 -12.60 6.97 -4.72
CA GLU A 29 -11.84 6.13 -5.65
C GLU A 29 -11.44 4.78 -5.03
N PHE A 30 -10.94 3.87 -5.86
CA PHE A 30 -10.26 2.67 -5.36
C PHE A 30 -8.75 2.90 -5.25
N GLY A 31 -8.15 2.43 -4.18
CA GLY A 31 -6.71 2.51 -3.95
C GLY A 31 -5.87 1.79 -5.02
N PRO A 32 -4.54 2.01 -5.03
CA PRO A 32 -3.63 1.27 -5.88
C PRO A 32 -3.63 -0.21 -5.51
N PHE A 33 -3.35 -1.09 -6.47
CA PHE A 33 -3.18 -2.51 -6.21
C PHE A 33 -2.23 -3.16 -7.20
N PHE A 34 -1.60 -4.25 -6.79
CA PHE A 34 -0.79 -5.08 -7.68
C PHE A 34 -1.67 -5.96 -8.57
N GLU A 35 -1.33 -6.06 -9.85
CA GLU A 35 -1.96 -7.00 -10.78
C GLU A 35 -0.93 -7.68 -11.68
N VAL A 36 -1.22 -8.91 -12.12
CA VAL A 36 -0.41 -9.62 -13.11
C VAL A 36 -1.07 -9.51 -14.47
N VAL A 37 -0.37 -8.92 -15.44
CA VAL A 37 -0.84 -8.73 -16.82
C VAL A 37 0.19 -9.37 -17.74
N SER A 38 -0.23 -10.38 -18.51
CA SER A 38 0.65 -11.15 -19.41
C SER A 38 1.91 -11.67 -18.72
N GLY A 39 1.75 -12.22 -17.51
CA GLY A 39 2.84 -12.80 -16.71
C GLY A 39 3.77 -11.79 -16.02
N LYS A 40 3.48 -10.48 -16.12
CA LYS A 40 4.29 -9.42 -15.51
C LYS A 40 3.52 -8.67 -14.43
N LEU A 41 4.18 -8.35 -13.33
CA LEU A 41 3.62 -7.57 -12.25
C LEU A 41 3.48 -6.08 -12.66
N HIS A 42 2.35 -5.49 -12.34
CA HIS A 42 2.02 -4.09 -12.57
C HIS A 42 1.40 -3.49 -11.31
N VAL A 43 1.48 -2.17 -11.16
CA VAL A 43 0.63 -1.41 -10.25
C VAL A 43 -0.48 -0.76 -11.05
N ASN A 44 -1.71 -0.97 -10.61
CA ASN A 44 -2.91 -0.37 -11.18
C ASN A 44 -3.44 0.68 -10.20
N TYR A 45 -3.55 1.94 -10.64
CA TYR A 45 -3.86 3.08 -9.77
C TYR A 45 -4.69 4.13 -10.52
N VAL A 46 -5.41 4.98 -9.77
CA VAL A 46 -6.02 6.19 -10.31
C VAL A 46 -4.94 7.24 -10.48
N ASP A 47 -4.76 7.75 -11.69
CA ASP A 47 -3.85 8.87 -11.93
C ASP A 47 -4.46 10.14 -11.33
N ILE A 48 -3.71 10.90 -10.54
CA ILE A 48 -4.20 12.14 -9.92
C ILE A 48 -4.69 13.15 -10.97
N ALA A 49 -4.09 13.17 -12.16
CA ALA A 49 -4.52 14.02 -13.27
C ALA A 49 -5.83 13.56 -13.93
N ARG A 50 -6.33 12.37 -13.56
CA ARG A 50 -7.56 11.76 -14.06
C ARG A 50 -8.63 11.58 -12.98
N SER A 51 -8.31 11.88 -11.72
CA SER A 51 -9.28 11.86 -10.63
C SER A 51 -10.11 13.13 -10.64
N ASP A 52 -11.43 12.99 -10.69
CA ASP A 52 -12.37 14.11 -10.59
C ASP A 52 -12.97 14.18 -9.19
N TYR A 53 -12.19 14.74 -8.27
CA TYR A 53 -12.59 14.91 -6.87
C TYR A 53 -13.83 15.81 -6.71
N VAL A 54 -14.06 16.75 -7.63
CA VAL A 54 -15.24 17.62 -7.57
C VAL A 54 -16.49 16.82 -7.86
N SER A 55 -16.48 16.01 -8.93
CA SER A 55 -17.60 15.12 -9.25
C SER A 55 -17.88 14.12 -8.13
N HIS A 56 -16.84 13.51 -7.54
CA HIS A 56 -17.01 12.59 -6.40
C HIS A 56 -17.59 13.29 -5.17
N ALA A 57 -17.14 14.51 -4.86
CA ALA A 57 -17.68 15.28 -3.73
C ALA A 57 -19.15 15.65 -3.96
N LEU A 58 -19.51 16.11 -5.17
CA LEU A 58 -20.90 16.46 -5.53
C LEU A 58 -21.82 15.24 -5.56
N ALA A 59 -21.30 14.06 -5.90
CA ALA A 59 -22.04 12.80 -5.86
C ALA A 59 -22.21 12.24 -4.44
N GLY A 60 -21.54 12.81 -3.44
CA GLY A 60 -21.54 12.30 -2.06
C GLY A 60 -20.69 11.04 -1.87
N ASP A 61 -19.77 10.76 -2.80
CA ASP A 61 -18.89 9.58 -2.76
C ASP A 61 -17.72 9.75 -1.77
N PHE A 62 -17.48 10.98 -1.29
CA PHE A 62 -16.50 11.27 -0.25
C PHE A 62 -16.92 10.68 1.10
N LYS A 63 -16.06 9.84 1.67
CA LYS A 63 -16.28 9.19 2.96
C LYS A 63 -15.34 9.76 4.02
N VAL A 64 -15.68 10.95 4.49
CA VAL A 64 -14.92 11.67 5.53
C VAL A 64 -14.80 10.84 6.81
N SER A 65 -15.76 9.97 7.11
CA SER A 65 -15.69 9.06 8.28
C SER A 65 -14.50 8.11 8.27
N LEU A 66 -13.94 7.78 7.09
CA LEU A 66 -12.73 6.94 7.00
C LEU A 66 -11.48 7.65 7.52
N THR A 67 -11.51 8.97 7.67
CA THR A 67 -10.37 9.78 8.12
C THR A 67 -10.65 10.61 9.36
N ALA A 68 -11.93 10.89 9.67
CA ALA A 68 -12.35 11.77 10.75
C ALA A 68 -11.97 11.29 12.15
N GLU A 69 -11.87 9.97 12.35
CA GLU A 69 -11.62 9.37 13.67
C GLU A 69 -10.14 9.02 13.92
N ILE A 70 -9.26 9.28 12.94
CA ILE A 70 -7.84 8.98 13.07
C ILE A 70 -7.21 9.93 14.09
N GLN A 71 -6.73 9.37 15.20
CA GLN A 71 -6.07 10.13 16.24
C GLN A 71 -4.67 10.60 15.80
N SER A 72 -4.21 11.72 16.36
CA SER A 72 -2.91 12.30 16.05
C SER A 72 -1.76 11.33 16.31
N GLU A 73 -1.83 10.55 17.39
CA GLU A 73 -0.84 9.55 17.78
C GLU A 73 -0.70 8.44 16.72
N GLU A 74 -1.82 8.04 16.14
CA GLU A 74 -1.88 7.05 15.07
C GLU A 74 -1.28 7.61 13.77
N LEU A 75 -1.58 8.86 13.42
CA LEU A 75 -0.96 9.54 12.28
C LEU A 75 0.56 9.66 12.43
N ILE A 76 1.03 10.04 13.62
CA ILE A 76 2.46 10.13 13.93
C ILE A 76 3.12 8.75 13.75
N THR A 77 2.51 7.70 14.31
CA THR A 77 3.04 6.34 14.24
C THR A 77 3.12 5.86 12.79
N ARG A 78 2.07 6.08 11.99
CA ARG A 78 2.06 5.75 10.55
C ARG A 78 3.10 6.52 9.77
N HIS A 79 3.28 7.81 10.08
CA HIS A 79 4.29 8.64 9.43
C HIS A 79 5.72 8.17 9.77
N GLN A 80 5.98 7.83 11.03
CA GLN A 80 7.26 7.26 11.45
C GLN A 80 7.52 5.92 10.75
N ALA A 81 6.52 5.04 10.66
CA ALA A 81 6.65 3.79 9.93
C ALA A 81 7.00 4.02 8.45
N LEU A 82 6.31 4.97 7.80
CA LEU A 82 6.61 5.36 6.43
C LEU A 82 8.04 5.88 6.27
N GLN A 83 8.47 6.83 7.11
CA GLN A 83 9.81 7.41 7.04
C GLN A 83 10.91 6.35 7.22
N VAL A 84 10.74 5.45 8.19
CA VAL A 84 11.71 4.36 8.42
C VAL A 84 11.77 3.44 7.20
N CYS A 85 10.62 3.01 6.68
CA CYS A 85 10.57 2.15 5.49
C CYS A 85 11.14 2.83 4.26
N GLU A 86 10.78 4.08 3.99
CA GLU A 86 11.32 4.87 2.88
C GLU A 86 12.83 5.01 2.99
N SER A 87 13.37 5.31 4.17
CA SER A 87 14.82 5.45 4.37
C SER A 87 15.60 4.19 3.98
N ILE A 88 15.03 3.00 4.24
CA ILE A 88 15.67 1.73 3.92
C ILE A 88 15.51 1.38 2.45
N ILE A 89 14.31 1.56 1.90
CA ILE A 89 14.00 1.21 0.51
C ILE A 89 14.69 2.17 -0.47
N THR A 90 14.63 3.49 -0.22
CA THR A 90 15.24 4.49 -1.11
C THR A 90 16.76 4.40 -1.13
N ALA A 91 17.40 4.01 -0.01
CA ALA A 91 18.85 3.77 0.02
C ALA A 91 19.30 2.64 -0.93
N GLY A 92 18.40 1.70 -1.25
CA GLY A 92 18.65 0.60 -2.19
C GLY A 92 17.93 0.71 -3.54
N ALA A 93 17.08 1.72 -3.72
CA ALA A 93 16.30 1.90 -4.94
C ALA A 93 17.04 2.78 -5.95
N ASN A 94 16.91 2.44 -7.23
CA ASN A 94 17.53 3.21 -8.32
C ASN A 94 16.63 4.34 -8.85
N THR A 95 15.38 4.40 -8.40
CA THR A 95 14.35 5.35 -8.84
C THR A 95 13.40 5.67 -7.69
N ASP A 96 12.55 6.67 -7.88
CA ASP A 96 11.40 6.90 -7.01
C ASP A 96 10.54 5.64 -6.90
N VAL A 97 10.06 5.38 -5.69
CA VAL A 97 9.24 4.22 -5.35
C VAL A 97 7.79 4.63 -5.14
N PHE A 98 6.86 3.78 -5.58
CA PHE A 98 5.43 4.01 -5.45
C PHE A 98 4.85 3.17 -4.32
N LEU A 99 4.31 3.80 -3.28
CA LEU A 99 3.66 3.10 -2.18
C LEU A 99 2.32 2.51 -2.65
N CYS A 100 2.19 1.18 -2.60
CA CYS A 100 1.05 0.44 -3.12
C CYS A 100 0.16 -0.13 -2.02
N VAL A 101 0.76 -0.53 -0.90
CA VAL A 101 0.07 -1.21 0.21
C VAL A 101 0.52 -0.56 1.50
N VAL A 102 -0.44 -0.25 2.37
CA VAL A 102 -0.22 0.13 3.76
C VAL A 102 -1.27 -0.58 4.61
N ARG A 103 -0.85 -1.61 5.32
CA ARG A 103 -1.73 -2.44 6.14
C ARG A 103 -1.37 -2.30 7.61
N ASN A 104 -2.38 -2.12 8.45
CA ASN A 104 -2.24 -2.28 9.90
C ASN A 104 -2.24 -3.77 10.26
N ILE A 105 -1.36 -4.16 11.17
CA ILE A 105 -1.21 -5.51 11.69
C ILE A 105 -1.41 -5.42 13.20
N ASP A 106 -2.50 -6.02 13.71
CA ASP A 106 -2.80 -5.99 15.14
C ASP A 106 -1.81 -6.83 15.94
N ASP A 107 -1.41 -7.99 15.40
CA ASP A 107 -0.39 -8.85 15.99
C ASP A 107 0.33 -9.69 14.92
N TRP A 108 1.64 -9.50 14.79
CA TRP A 108 2.50 -10.26 13.90
C TRP A 108 2.53 -11.76 14.19
N ALA A 109 2.28 -12.18 15.44
CA ALA A 109 2.21 -13.60 15.80
C ALA A 109 1.00 -14.30 15.15
N VAL A 110 -0.06 -13.56 14.85
CA VAL A 110 -1.31 -14.07 14.26
C VAL A 110 -1.36 -13.85 12.74
N ALA A 111 -0.73 -12.77 12.25
CA ALA A 111 -0.84 -12.36 10.85
C ALA A 111 -0.29 -13.39 9.84
N GLY A 112 0.67 -14.24 10.22
CA GLY A 112 1.17 -15.36 9.42
C GLY A 112 1.96 -15.01 8.14
N ALA A 113 1.92 -13.76 7.69
CA ALA A 113 2.61 -13.24 6.50
C ALA A 113 3.87 -12.39 6.82
N GLY A 114 4.17 -12.22 8.11
CA GLY A 114 5.30 -11.44 8.61
C GLY A 114 6.62 -12.18 8.64
N ALA A 115 7.74 -11.45 8.70
CA ALA A 115 9.01 -12.00 9.13
C ALA A 115 8.86 -12.60 10.55
N ALA A 116 9.32 -13.84 10.74
CA ALA A 116 9.08 -14.62 11.96
C ALA A 116 9.61 -13.96 13.25
N GLN A 117 10.55 -13.02 13.13
CA GLN A 117 11.12 -12.28 14.24
C GLN A 117 10.22 -11.13 14.73
N LEU A 118 9.25 -10.67 13.93
CA LEU A 118 8.39 -9.56 14.29
C LEU A 118 7.38 -9.95 15.37
N GLN A 119 7.13 -9.01 16.27
CA GLN A 119 6.21 -9.19 17.39
C GLN A 119 5.26 -8.01 17.52
N GLY A 120 4.11 -8.27 18.15
CA GLY A 120 3.13 -7.26 18.50
C GLY A 120 2.50 -6.58 17.29
N ARG A 121 1.93 -5.41 17.53
CA ARG A 121 1.30 -4.60 16.49
C ARG A 121 2.30 -3.91 15.59
N GLY A 122 1.88 -3.55 14.39
CA GLY A 122 2.62 -2.64 13.53
C GLY A 122 2.05 -2.55 12.13
N TYR A 123 2.91 -2.44 11.13
CA TYR A 123 2.48 -2.10 9.77
C TYR A 123 3.22 -2.91 8.72
N GLU A 124 2.52 -3.26 7.65
CA GLU A 124 3.11 -3.73 6.40
C GLU A 124 2.98 -2.64 5.34
N LEU A 125 4.10 -2.28 4.73
CA LEU A 125 4.19 -1.34 3.63
C LEU A 125 4.81 -2.04 2.43
N GLU A 126 4.20 -1.88 1.26
CA GLU A 126 4.80 -2.36 0.01
C GLU A 126 4.97 -1.26 -1.01
N PHE A 127 6.15 -1.23 -1.59
CA PHE A 127 6.56 -0.22 -2.56
C PHE A 127 6.89 -0.89 -3.89
N ALA A 128 6.65 -0.17 -4.98
CA ALA A 128 6.99 -0.61 -6.32
C ALA A 128 7.97 0.36 -6.98
N GLU A 129 9.09 -0.16 -7.46
CA GLU A 129 9.90 0.52 -8.48
C GLU A 129 9.18 0.33 -9.82
N LEU A 130 8.67 1.43 -10.39
CA LEU A 130 7.89 1.40 -11.63
C LEU A 130 8.79 1.65 -12.84
N ARG A 131 8.61 0.87 -13.89
CA ARG A 131 9.34 1.04 -15.16
C ARG A 131 8.41 1.20 -16.35
N GLY A 132 8.97 1.76 -17.42
CA GLY A 132 8.27 1.97 -18.68
C GLY A 132 7.16 3.03 -18.60
N ALA A 133 6.43 3.14 -19.70
CA ALA A 133 5.36 4.12 -19.87
C ALA A 133 4.10 3.73 -19.08
N VAL A 134 3.36 4.77 -18.65
CA VAL A 134 1.98 4.65 -18.15
C VAL A 134 1.11 4.09 -19.26
N LYS A 135 0.32 3.05 -18.97
CA LYS A 135 -0.64 2.44 -19.90
C LYS A 135 -2.05 2.60 -19.35
N PRO A 136 -3.03 2.98 -20.18
CA PRO A 136 -4.43 2.98 -19.74
C PRO A 136 -4.90 1.54 -19.43
N THR A 137 -5.88 1.45 -18.54
CA THR A 137 -6.63 0.22 -18.29
C THR A 137 -7.97 0.26 -19.05
N SER A 138 -8.84 -0.73 -18.84
CA SER A 138 -10.22 -0.68 -19.33
C SER A 138 -11.09 0.33 -18.58
N GLU A 139 -10.64 0.79 -17.41
CA GLU A 139 -11.34 1.75 -16.55
C GLU A 139 -10.78 3.14 -16.82
N GLN A 140 -11.67 4.11 -17.10
CA GLN A 140 -11.30 5.39 -17.72
C GLN A 140 -10.27 6.20 -16.90
N ASN A 141 -10.43 6.22 -15.58
CA ASN A 141 -9.59 6.96 -14.65
C ASN A 141 -8.35 6.17 -14.19
N ARG A 142 -8.27 4.86 -14.50
CA ARG A 142 -7.18 4.00 -14.04
C ARG A 142 -6.13 3.75 -15.10
N VAL A 143 -4.89 3.80 -14.65
CA VAL A 143 -3.71 3.48 -15.43
C VAL A 143 -2.92 2.37 -14.74
N ARG A 144 -1.97 1.80 -15.46
CA ARG A 144 -1.03 0.83 -14.93
C ARG A 144 0.39 1.07 -15.42
N ARG A 145 1.35 0.71 -14.58
CA ARG A 145 2.79 0.71 -14.90
C ARG A 145 3.40 -0.61 -14.46
N GLU A 146 4.39 -1.07 -15.23
CA GLU A 146 5.08 -2.33 -14.95
C GLU A 146 5.97 -2.18 -13.72
N VAL A 147 5.98 -3.20 -12.85
CA VAL A 147 6.83 -3.23 -11.66
C VAL A 147 8.17 -3.87 -12.04
N GLN A 148 9.25 -3.11 -11.83
CA GLN A 148 10.61 -3.63 -11.92
C GLN A 148 10.99 -4.41 -10.66
N LYS A 149 10.67 -3.84 -9.50
CA LYS A 149 11.02 -4.40 -8.19
C LYS A 149 9.90 -4.11 -7.21
N ARG A 150 9.48 -5.12 -6.44
CA ARG A 150 8.52 -4.97 -5.33
C ARG A 150 9.27 -5.09 -4.03
N HIS A 151 9.17 -4.06 -3.22
CA HIS A 151 9.75 -4.00 -1.88
C HIS A 151 8.66 -4.22 -0.85
N THR A 152 8.99 -4.92 0.22
CA THR A 152 8.10 -5.01 1.38
C THR A 152 8.89 -4.61 2.61
N CYS A 153 8.28 -3.78 3.44
CA CYS A 153 8.79 -3.32 4.71
C CYS A 153 7.72 -3.60 5.78
N GLN A 154 8.10 -4.27 6.83
CA GLN A 154 7.23 -4.70 7.91
C GLN A 154 7.78 -4.15 9.21
N LEU A 155 6.97 -3.37 9.92
CA LEU A 155 7.30 -2.80 11.22
C LEU A 155 6.52 -3.56 12.28
N GLY A 156 7.20 -3.99 13.34
CA GLY A 156 6.60 -4.57 14.55
C GLY A 156 7.02 -3.77 15.78
N SER A 157 6.51 -4.12 16.95
CA SER A 157 6.86 -3.42 18.19
C SER A 157 8.32 -3.61 18.60
N ASN A 158 9.01 -4.62 18.05
CA ASN A 158 10.37 -5.00 18.39
C ASN A 158 11.40 -4.74 17.28
N GLY A 159 10.98 -4.28 16.10
CA GLY A 159 11.89 -4.21 14.97
C GLY A 159 11.24 -3.90 13.64
N ILE A 160 12.10 -3.89 12.63
CA ILE A 160 11.74 -3.77 11.22
C ILE A 160 12.28 -4.98 10.45
N ALA A 161 11.47 -5.54 9.57
CA ALA A 161 11.90 -6.51 8.58
C ALA A 161 11.64 -5.97 7.18
N TYR A 162 12.59 -6.10 6.26
CA TYR A 162 12.39 -5.63 4.90
C TYR A 162 12.97 -6.60 3.87
N LYS A 163 12.37 -6.63 2.68
CA LYS A 163 12.92 -7.25 1.48
C LYS A 163 12.96 -6.21 0.38
N ASP A 164 14.12 -6.07 -0.22
CA ASP A 164 14.39 -5.09 -1.27
C ASP A 164 14.12 -5.70 -2.65
N GLY A 165 13.00 -6.41 -2.86
CA GLY A 165 12.80 -7.23 -4.07
C GLY A 165 13.61 -8.53 -4.11
N SER A 166 14.34 -8.83 -3.04
CA SER A 166 14.84 -10.18 -2.73
C SER A 166 13.72 -11.09 -2.20
N SER A 167 14.01 -12.39 -2.08
CA SER A 167 13.06 -13.37 -1.54
C SER A 167 13.06 -13.47 -0.01
N ALA A 168 14.11 -12.99 0.66
CA ALA A 168 14.31 -13.16 2.09
C ALA A 168 14.20 -11.83 2.84
N PHE A 169 13.59 -11.86 4.02
CA PHE A 169 13.54 -10.71 4.91
C PHE A 169 14.86 -10.49 5.64
N ILE A 170 15.28 -9.24 5.74
CA ILE A 170 16.35 -8.78 6.62
C ILE A 170 15.70 -8.11 7.82
N PHE A 171 15.91 -8.66 9.02
CA PHE A 171 15.40 -8.10 10.27
C PHE A 171 16.44 -7.20 10.94
N ARG A 172 15.99 -6.06 11.47
CA ARG A 172 16.75 -5.17 12.34
C ARG A 172 15.91 -4.85 13.58
N ALA A 173 16.45 -5.14 14.76
CA ALA A 173 15.80 -4.75 16.01
C ALA A 173 15.75 -3.22 16.10
N LEU A 174 14.65 -2.69 16.64
CA LEU A 174 14.61 -1.29 17.09
C LEU A 174 15.38 -1.21 18.43
N PRO A 175 16.11 -0.11 18.68
CA PRO A 175 16.84 0.09 19.93
C PRO A 175 15.93 0.13 21.16
#